data_AF-A0A523NPG3-F1
#
_entry.id   AF-A0A523NPG3-F1
#
_cell.length_a   1.000
_cell.length_b   1.000
_cell.length_c   1.000
_cell.angle_alpha   90.00
_cell.angle_beta   90.00
_cell.angle_gamma   90.00
#
_symmetry.space_group_name_H-M   'P 1'
#
loop_
_entity.id
_entity.type
_entity.pdbx_description
1 polymer ?
#
loop_
_entity_poly.entity_id
_entity_poly.type
_entity_poly.pdbx_seq_one_letter_code
_entity_poly.pdbx_strand_id
1 'polypeptide(L)'
;MSEQPDIIYTKVDEAPQLASGSLLPIIQCFAQAAGIDVGTKDISLAGRIIAQFPEQLSPEQQQADDLALLGELVLKPEANVIKLPNISASLPQIKGAVAELQS
;
A
#
# COMPACT_ATOMS: atom_id res chain seq x y z
N MET A 1 15.41 17.03 -2.81
CA MET A 1 15.04 15.74 -2.19
C MET A 1 13.96 15.15 -3.07
N SER A 2 14.12 13.92 -3.55
CA SER A 2 13.06 13.25 -4.31
C SER A 2 11.83 13.13 -3.42
N GLU A 3 10.64 13.43 -3.94
CA GLU A 3 9.37 13.21 -3.22
C GLU A 3 9.07 11.71 -3.00
N GLN A 4 9.90 10.82 -3.57
CA GLN A 4 9.70 9.39 -3.58
C GLN A 4 10.69 8.70 -2.64
N PRO A 5 10.21 7.81 -1.73
CA PRO A 5 11.07 7.00 -0.86
C PRO A 5 12.04 6.14 -1.64
N ASP A 6 13.21 5.86 -1.06
CA ASP A 6 14.24 5.01 -1.68
C ASP A 6 13.79 3.54 -1.76
N ILE A 7 13.01 3.07 -0.79
CA ILE A 7 12.40 1.74 -0.78
C ILE A 7 10.90 1.88 -0.50
N ILE A 8 10.09 1.20 -1.31
CA ILE A 8 8.65 1.09 -1.06
C ILE A 8 8.33 -0.26 -0.45
N TYR A 9 7.77 -0.24 0.75
CA TYR A 9 7.22 -1.40 1.43
C TYR A 9 5.71 -1.46 1.23
N THR A 10 5.22 -2.52 0.57
CA THR A 10 3.78 -2.61 0.28
C THR A 10 2.95 -2.83 1.54
N LYS A 11 1.97 -1.96 1.77
CA LYS A 11 0.88 -2.20 2.74
C LYS A 11 -0.15 -3.09 2.06
N VAL A 12 -0.52 -4.17 2.73
CA VAL A 12 -1.28 -5.30 2.17
C VAL A 12 -2.39 -5.72 3.14
N ASP A 13 -2.81 -6.97 3.07
CA ASP A 13 -3.96 -7.52 3.79
C ASP A 13 -3.54 -8.51 4.89
N GLU A 14 -4.48 -8.84 5.77
CA GLU A 14 -4.45 -10.02 6.66
C GLU A 14 -3.11 -10.20 7.44
N ALA A 15 -2.57 -11.42 7.46
CA ALA A 15 -1.41 -11.77 8.27
C ALA A 15 -0.13 -11.00 7.88
N PRO A 16 0.21 -10.83 6.59
CA PRO A 16 1.36 -10.00 6.20
C PRO A 16 1.27 -8.55 6.67
N GLN A 17 0.06 -7.96 6.66
CA GLN A 17 -0.13 -6.60 7.15
C GLN A 17 0.04 -6.48 8.67
N LEU A 18 -0.45 -7.48 9.42
CA LEU A 18 -0.22 -7.55 10.87
C LEU A 18 1.28 -7.68 11.19
N ALA A 19 2.01 -8.53 10.44
CA ALA A 19 3.45 -8.67 10.60
C ALA A 19 4.19 -7.35 10.28
N SER A 20 3.73 -6.61 9.29
CA SER A 20 4.28 -5.30 8.90
C SER A 20 4.15 -4.27 10.03
N GLY A 21 3.06 -4.30 10.80
CA GLY A 21 2.88 -3.44 11.97
C GLY A 21 3.97 -3.61 13.04
N SER A 22 4.65 -4.76 13.05
CA SER A 22 5.80 -5.03 13.93
C SER A 22 7.14 -4.77 13.22
N LEU A 23 7.31 -5.30 12.01
CA LEU A 23 8.61 -5.36 11.34
C LEU A 23 8.98 -4.06 10.62
N LEU A 24 8.02 -3.33 10.05
CA LEU A 24 8.30 -2.12 9.27
C LEU A 24 9.00 -1.01 10.08
N PRO A 25 8.57 -0.69 11.33
CA PRO A 25 9.28 0.29 12.16
C PRO A 25 10.74 -0.09 12.45
N ILE A 26 11.02 -1.40 12.58
CA ILE A 26 12.38 -1.90 12.78
C ILE A 26 13.20 -1.69 11.51
N ILE A 27 12.66 -2.05 10.34
CA ILE A 27 13.32 -1.83 9.04
C ILE A 27 13.65 -0.33 8.85
N GLN A 28 12.68 0.55 9.12
CA GLN A 28 12.86 2.00 9.01
C GLN A 28 13.99 2.52 9.91
N CYS A 29 14.02 2.09 11.17
CA CYS A 29 15.06 2.48 12.13
C CYS A 29 16.46 2.09 11.66
N PHE A 30 16.63 0.87 11.15
CA PHE A 30 17.93 0.40 10.66
C PHE A 30 18.33 1.03 9.33
N ALA A 31 17.39 1.23 8.40
CA ALA A 31 17.63 1.87 7.10
C ALA A 31 18.05 3.34 7.24
N GLN A 32 17.48 4.05 8.22
CA GLN A 32 17.80 5.45 8.50
C GLN A 32 19.29 5.66 8.84
N ALA A 33 19.96 4.68 9.45
CA ALA A 33 21.40 4.74 9.74
C ALA A 33 22.26 4.81 8.46
N ALA A 34 21.73 4.33 7.33
CA ALA A 34 22.35 4.42 6.01
C ALA A 34 21.83 5.61 5.18
N GLY A 35 20.95 6.45 5.75
CA GLY A 35 20.31 7.56 5.03
C GLY A 35 19.27 7.10 3.99
N ILE A 36 18.73 5.89 4.13
CA ILE A 36 17.73 5.31 3.21
C ILE A 36 16.33 5.53 3.79
N ASP A 37 15.45 6.15 2.99
CA ASP A 37 14.05 6.30 3.32
C ASP A 37 13.22 5.07 2.91
N VAL A 38 12.35 4.62 3.82
CA VAL A 38 11.47 3.47 3.59
C VAL A 38 10.02 3.91 3.80
N GLY A 39 9.33 4.16 2.69
CA GLY A 39 7.93 4.54 2.67
C GLY A 39 7.00 3.40 2.30
N THR A 40 5.70 3.71 2.21
CA THR A 40 4.66 2.71 1.92
C THR A 40 3.78 3.10 0.75
N LYS A 41 3.25 2.09 0.06
CA LYS A 41 2.16 2.20 -0.91
C LYS A 41 1.09 1.18 -0.56
N ASP A 42 -0.17 1.61 -0.50
CA ASP A 42 -1.30 0.77 -0.11
C ASP A 42 -1.88 0.02 -1.30
N ILE A 43 -1.70 -1.29 -1.31
CA ILE A 43 -2.27 -2.20 -2.32
C ILE A 43 -3.21 -3.23 -1.70
N SER A 44 -3.69 -2.98 -0.47
CA SER A 44 -4.73 -3.76 0.18
C SER A 44 -6.00 -3.81 -0.68
N LEU A 45 -6.83 -4.82 -0.48
CA LEU A 45 -8.14 -4.92 -1.15
C LEU A 45 -9.00 -3.67 -0.87
N ALA A 46 -9.02 -3.20 0.38
CA ALA A 46 -9.77 -2.02 0.78
C ALA A 46 -9.25 -0.76 0.07
N GLY A 47 -7.94 -0.50 0.12
CA GLY A 47 -7.34 0.67 -0.54
C GLY A 47 -7.59 0.69 -2.05
N ARG A 48 -7.46 -0.47 -2.71
CA ARG A 48 -7.76 -0.60 -4.15
C ARG A 48 -9.24 -0.39 -4.48
N ILE A 49 -10.18 -0.77 -3.61
CA ILE A 49 -11.60 -0.48 -3.81
C ILE A 49 -11.83 1.04 -3.68
N ILE A 50 -11.33 1.66 -2.61
CA ILE A 50 -11.48 3.11 -2.35
C ILE A 50 -10.97 3.94 -3.53
N ALA A 51 -9.78 3.61 -4.04
CA ALA A 51 -9.15 4.35 -5.14
C ALA A 51 -9.95 4.32 -6.46
N GLN A 52 -10.86 3.36 -6.64
CA GLN A 52 -11.66 3.22 -7.87
C GLN A 52 -12.99 4.00 -7.84
N PHE A 53 -13.40 4.53 -6.68
CA PHE A 53 -14.67 5.27 -6.55
C PHE A 53 -14.53 6.64 -5.86
N PRO A 54 -13.53 7.47 -6.22
CA PRO A 54 -13.29 8.74 -5.54
C PRO A 54 -14.51 9.69 -5.58
N GLU A 55 -15.34 9.60 -6.62
CA GLU A 55 -16.55 10.41 -6.80
C GLU A 55 -17.68 10.07 -5.82
N GLN A 56 -17.62 8.90 -5.17
CA GLN A 56 -18.57 8.47 -4.15
C GLN A 56 -18.08 8.79 -2.73
N LEU A 57 -16.91 9.41 -2.60
CA LEU A 57 -16.21 9.61 -1.34
C LEU A 57 -16.05 11.09 -1.04
N SER A 58 -16.10 11.43 0.25
CA SER A 58 -15.67 12.75 0.72
C SER A 58 -14.17 12.94 0.47
N PRO A 59 -13.69 14.19 0.32
CA PRO A 59 -12.26 14.47 0.11
C PRO A 59 -11.34 13.78 1.14
N GLU A 60 -11.79 13.63 2.38
CA GLU A 60 -11.04 13.02 3.46
C GLU A 60 -10.96 11.48 3.38
N GLN A 61 -11.90 10.86 2.66
CA GLN A 61 -11.95 9.41 2.45
C GLN A 61 -11.21 8.96 1.19
N GLN A 62 -10.93 9.88 0.28
CA GLN A 62 -10.24 9.57 -0.97
C GLN A 62 -8.80 9.10 -0.71
N GLN A 63 -8.36 8.14 -1.51
CA GLN A 63 -7.00 7.61 -1.50
C GLN A 63 -6.47 7.58 -2.93
N ALA A 64 -5.16 7.77 -3.07
CA ALA A 64 -4.50 7.65 -4.37
C ALA A 64 -4.55 6.20 -4.88
N ASP A 65 -4.57 6.02 -6.20
CA ASP A 65 -4.39 4.70 -6.82
C ASP A 65 -2.92 4.28 -6.77
N ASP A 66 -2.50 3.83 -5.59
CA ASP A 66 -1.13 3.41 -5.32
C ASP A 66 -0.69 2.20 -6.15
N LEU A 67 -1.63 1.36 -6.62
CA LEU A 67 -1.31 0.26 -7.53
C LEU A 67 -0.94 0.77 -8.92
N ALA A 68 -1.70 1.72 -9.46
CA ALA A 68 -1.35 2.36 -10.73
C ALA A 68 -0.01 3.11 -10.64
N LEU A 69 0.19 3.89 -9.58
CA LEU A 69 1.44 4.60 -9.33
C LEU A 69 2.64 3.65 -9.20
N LEU A 70 2.47 2.51 -8.52
CA LEU A 70 3.49 1.47 -8.47
C LEU A 70 3.77 0.86 -9.85
N GLY A 71 2.73 0.64 -10.65
CA GLY A 71 2.87 0.13 -12.02
C GLY A 71 3.75 1.02 -12.91
N GLU A 72 3.64 2.34 -12.77
CA GLU A 72 4.52 3.29 -13.45
C GLU A 72 5.94 3.28 -12.86
N LEU A 73 6.06 3.20 -11.53
CA LEU A 73 7.33 3.24 -10.84
C LEU A 73 8.23 2.06 -11.21
N VAL A 74 7.70 0.83 -11.20
CA VAL A 74 8.50 -0.39 -11.42
C VAL A 74 9.11 -0.50 -12.81
N LEU A 75 8.76 0.40 -13.73
CA LEU A 75 9.39 0.52 -15.05
C LEU A 75 10.68 1.33 -15.01
N LYS A 76 10.97 2.03 -13.90
CA LYS A 76 12.15 2.87 -13.74
C LYS A 76 13.32 2.08 -13.11
N PRO A 77 14.58 2.31 -13.55
CA PRO A 77 15.75 1.62 -13.00
C PRO A 77 15.96 1.77 -11.50
N GLU A 78 15.55 2.91 -10.94
CA GLU A 78 15.66 3.27 -9.53
C GLU A 78 14.59 2.63 -8.64
N ALA A 79 13.62 1.92 -9.21
CA ALA A 79 12.53 1.33 -8.44
C ALA A 79 13.00 0.21 -7.53
N ASN A 80 12.76 0.37 -6.23
CA ASN A 80 13.02 -0.65 -5.21
C ASN A 80 11.74 -0.91 -4.41
N VAL A 81 11.12 -2.07 -4.64
CA VAL A 81 9.82 -2.42 -4.06
C VAL A 81 9.90 -3.75 -3.33
N ILE A 82 9.59 -3.72 -2.03
CA ILE A 82 9.39 -4.91 -1.20
C ILE A 82 7.91 -5.28 -1.25
N LYS A 83 7.60 -6.31 -2.04
CA LYS A 83 6.23 -6.81 -2.27
C LYS A 83 5.88 -7.93 -1.29
N LEU A 84 4.91 -7.69 -0.42
CA LEU A 84 4.36 -8.69 0.50
C LEU A 84 3.18 -9.42 -0.15
N PRO A 85 2.84 -10.66 0.27
CA PRO A 85 1.63 -11.33 -0.19
C PRO A 85 0.37 -10.48 0.07
N ASN A 86 -0.57 -10.45 -0.87
CA ASN A 86 -1.82 -9.71 -0.78
C ASN A 86 -2.98 -10.55 -1.32
N ILE A 87 -4.21 -10.12 -1.08
CA ILE A 87 -5.42 -10.84 -1.52
C ILE A 87 -5.63 -10.71 -3.04
N SER A 88 -5.72 -11.85 -3.73
CA SER A 88 -6.39 -11.98 -5.03
C SER A 88 -7.86 -12.30 -4.79
N ALA A 89 -8.70 -11.26 -4.73
CA ALA A 89 -10.02 -11.34 -4.11
C ALA A 89 -11.02 -12.17 -4.91
N SER A 90 -11.65 -13.12 -4.23
CA SER A 90 -12.88 -13.77 -4.69
C SER A 90 -14.10 -12.85 -4.53
N LEU A 91 -15.21 -13.19 -5.20
CA LEU A 91 -16.45 -12.41 -5.09
C LEU A 91 -16.96 -12.26 -3.63
N PRO A 92 -16.96 -13.30 -2.78
CA PRO A 92 -17.31 -13.14 -1.37
C PRO A 92 -16.41 -12.16 -0.62
N GLN A 93 -15.09 -12.17 -0.88
CA GLN A 93 -14.15 -11.25 -0.23
C GLN A 93 -14.37 -9.80 -0.68
N ILE A 94 -14.65 -9.56 -1.97
CA ILE A 94 -15.01 -8.22 -2.45
C ILE A 94 -16.27 -7.71 -1.73
N LYS A 95 -17.32 -8.54 -1.67
CA LYS A 95 -18.57 -8.17 -0.98
C LYS A 95 -18.35 -7.90 0.51
N GLY A 96 -17.52 -8.71 1.17
CA GLY A 96 -17.16 -8.51 2.58
C GLY A 96 -16.43 -7.19 2.79
N ALA A 97 -15.40 -6.91 2.00
CA ALA A 97 -14.64 -5.66 2.09
C ALA A 97 -15.49 -4.42 1.81
N VAL A 98 -16.39 -4.48 0.81
CA VAL A 98 -17.32 -3.38 0.53
C VAL A 98 -18.29 -3.15 1.70
N ALA A 99 -18.83 -4.22 2.30
CA ALA A 99 -19.72 -4.11 3.44
C ALA A 99 -19.01 -3.51 4.67
N GLU A 100 -17.76 -3.90 4.91
CA GLU A 100 -16.93 -3.34 6.00
C GLU A 100 -16.59 -1.86 5.76
N LEU A 101 -16.30 -1.45 4.52
CA LEU A 101 -16.06 -0.05 4.18
C LEU A 101 -17.29 0.85 4.35
N GLN A 102 -18.50 0.27 4.29
CA GLN A 102 -19.76 0.99 4.41
C GLN A 102 -20.28 1.11 5.86
N SER A 103 -19.70 0.37 6.81
CA SER A 103 -20.14 0.34 8.22
C SER A 103 -19.55 1.47 9.05
#